data_AF-A9WQ02-F1
#
_entry.id   AF-A9WQ02-F1
#
_cell.length_a   1.000
_cell.length_b   1.000
_cell.length_c   1.000
_cell.angle_alpha   90.00
_cell.angle_beta   90.00
_cell.angle_gamma   90.00
#
_symmetry.space_group_name_H-M   'P 1'
#
loop_
_entity.id
_entity.type
_entity.pdbx_description
1 polymer ?
#
loop_
_entity_poly.entity_id
_entity_poly.type
_entity_poly.pdbx_seq_one_letter_code
_entity_poly.pdbx_strand_id
1 'polypeptide(L)' 'MSTQRGEMIINGDETTLAFVRQLPFPIETVWAAIADPEERAQWFGETILDGQVGGSIEMVPNGPPLSPERIKMT' A
#
# COMPACT_ATOMS: atom_id res chain seq x y z
N MET A 1 -11.38 12.72 4.62
CA MET A 1 -10.62 11.99 3.58
C MET A 1 -10.19 13.00 2.51
N SER A 2 -8.93 12.98 2.06
CA SER A 2 -8.44 13.93 1.04
C SER A 2 -9.20 13.71 -0.28
N THR A 3 -9.73 14.80 -0.85
CA THR A 3 -10.41 14.82 -2.16
C THR A 3 -9.43 14.92 -3.33
N GLN A 4 -8.13 15.06 -3.04
CA GLN A 4 -7.09 15.16 -4.05
C GLN A 4 -6.92 13.81 -4.76
N ARG A 5 -7.16 13.78 -6.07
CA ARG A 5 -6.83 12.64 -6.92
C ARG A 5 -5.30 12.46 -6.95
N GLY A 6 -4.83 11.23 -7.11
CA GLY A 6 -3.41 10.98 -7.34
C GLY A 6 -2.96 11.55 -8.69
N GLU A 7 -1.66 11.73 -8.83
CA GLU A 7 -1.03 12.15 -10.08
C GLU A 7 -0.39 10.95 -10.77
N MET A 8 -0.42 10.94 -12.10
CA MET A 8 0.24 9.95 -12.94
C MET A 8 1.36 10.65 -13.70
N ILE A 9 2.58 10.16 -13.56
CA ILE A 9 3.79 10.69 -14.21
C ILE A 9 4.32 9.61 -15.14
N ILE A 10 4.45 9.92 -16.42
CA ILE A 10 4.93 8.98 -17.45
C ILE A 10 6.33 9.45 -17.90
N ASN A 11 7.33 8.61 -17.69
CA ASN A 11 8.74 8.87 -18.03
C ASN A 11 9.25 7.76 -18.97
N GLY A 12 9.08 7.96 -20.28
CA GLY A 12 9.39 6.93 -21.27
C GLY A 12 8.52 5.70 -21.05
N ASP A 13 9.16 4.57 -20.72
CA ASP A 13 8.48 3.29 -20.47
C ASP A 13 8.04 3.11 -19.00
N GLU A 14 8.38 4.04 -18.11
CA GLU A 14 7.99 3.99 -16.69
C GLU A 14 6.75 4.84 -16.42
N THR A 15 5.81 4.32 -15.64
CA THR A 15 4.65 5.07 -15.14
C THR A 15 4.63 5.07 -13.61
N THR A 16 4.62 6.25 -13.01
CA THR A 16 4.54 6.44 -11.55
C THR A 16 3.16 6.96 -11.16
N LEU A 17 2.54 6.35 -10.14
CA LEU A 17 1.34 6.88 -9.48
C LEU A 17 1.73 7.48 -8.12
N ALA A 18 1.46 8.78 -7.94
CA ALA A 18 1.78 9.51 -6.71
C ALA A 18 0.50 9.92 -5.97
N PHE A 19 0.37 9.49 -4.71
CA PHE A 19 -0.74 9.87 -3.84
C PHE A 19 -0.21 10.59 -2.59
N VAL A 20 -0.52 11.87 -2.45
CA VAL A 20 -0.18 12.66 -1.27
C VAL A 20 -1.39 12.77 -0.35
N ARG A 21 -1.22 12.45 0.93
CA ARG A 21 -2.26 12.50 1.96
C ARG A 21 -1.71 13.12 3.24
N GLN A 22 -2.48 14.01 3.85
CA GLN A 22 -2.25 14.46 5.22
C GLN A 22 -3.06 13.57 6.16
N LEU A 23 -2.37 12.95 7.11
CA LEU A 23 -2.96 12.10 8.14
C LEU A 23 -2.81 12.82 9.49
N PRO A 24 -3.89 12.98 10.28
CA PRO A 24 -3.84 13.70 11.56
C PRO A 24 -3.29 12.82 12.69
N PHE A 25 -2.20 12.10 12.44
CA PHE A 25 -1.58 11.16 13.37
C PHE A 25 -0.06 11.37 13.40
N PRO A 26 0.61 11.07 14.53
CA PRO A 26 2.07 11.06 14.61
C PRO A 26 2.68 10.14 13.55
N ILE A 27 3.91 10.45 13.11
CA ILE A 27 4.59 9.69 12.05
C ILE A 27 4.83 8.24 12.47
N GLU A 28 5.10 7.99 13.75
CA GLU A 28 5.31 6.66 14.31
C GLU A 28 4.04 5.80 14.20
N THR A 29 2.87 6.40 14.44
CA THR A 29 1.58 5.73 14.28
C THR A 29 1.30 5.41 12.81
N VAL A 30 1.57 6.35 11.91
CA VAL A 30 1.41 6.12 10.47
C VAL A 30 2.38 5.04 9.98
N TRP A 31 3.60 5.03 10.48
CA TRP A 31 4.61 4.05 10.11
C TRP A 31 4.26 2.65 10.63
N ALA A 32 3.79 2.52 11.87
CA ALA A 32 3.31 1.25 12.42
C ALA A 32 2.16 0.68 11.57
N ALA A 33 1.20 1.52 11.17
CA ALA A 33 0.10 1.09 10.29
C ALA A 33 0.56 0.54 8.92
N ILE A 34 1.80 0.82 8.49
CA ILE A 34 2.39 0.36 7.23
C ILE A 34 3.33 -0.83 7.44
N ALA A 35 4.12 -0.83 8.51
CA ALA A 35 5.26 -1.72 8.72
C ALA A 35 5.04 -2.76 9.84
N ASP A 36 4.04 -2.60 10.70
CA ASP A 36 3.66 -3.62 11.68
C ASP A 36 2.64 -4.59 11.04
N PRO A 37 2.91 -5.90 11.01
CA PRO A 37 1.97 -6.89 10.46
C PRO A 37 0.57 -6.86 11.06
N GLU A 38 0.45 -6.67 12.38
CA GLU A 38 -0.85 -6.71 13.07
C GLU A 38 -1.69 -5.47 12.73
N GLU A 39 -1.05 -4.30 12.69
CA GLU A 39 -1.71 -3.05 12.30
C GLU A 39 -2.06 -3.02 10.80
N ARG A 40 -1.15 -3.50 9.95
CA ARG A 40 -1.37 -3.56 8.49
C ARG A 40 -2.50 -4.53 8.12
N ALA A 41 -2.66 -5.63 8.85
CA ALA A 41 -3.75 -6.58 8.64
C ALA A 41 -5.15 -5.97 8.81
N GLN A 42 -5.28 -4.91 9.62
CA GLN A 42 -6.56 -4.24 9.86
C GLN A 42 -7.13 -3.55 8.61
N TRP A 43 -6.31 -3.23 7.61
CA TRP A 43 -6.76 -2.44 6.47
C TRP A 43 -6.23 -2.89 5.10
N PHE A 44 -5.13 -3.66 5.03
CA PHE A 44 -4.50 -4.03 3.77
C PHE A 44 -4.48 -5.55 3.52
N GLY A 45 -4.35 -6.35 4.57
CA GLY A 45 -4.20 -7.80 4.43
C GLY A 45 -3.26 -8.42 5.45
N GLU A 46 -3.48 -9.68 5.78
CA GLU A 46 -2.50 -10.46 6.55
C GLU A 46 -1.16 -10.42 5.82
N THR A 47 -0.09 -10.10 6.53
CA THR A 47 1.25 -9.85 5.97
C THR A 47 2.31 -10.50 6.83
N ILE A 48 3.30 -11.15 6.22
CA ILE A 48 4.58 -11.51 6.83
C ILE A 48 5.64 -10.57 6.23
N LEU A 49 6.41 -9.92 7.09
CA LEU A 49 7.36 -8.88 6.71
C LEU A 49 8.68 -9.06 7.46
N ASP A 50 9.79 -9.22 6.73
CA ASP A 50 11.13 -9.29 7.32
C ASP A 50 11.60 -7.94 7.91
N GLY A 51 11.08 -6.82 7.40
CA GLY A 51 11.33 -5.48 7.96
C GLY A 51 12.73 -4.92 7.71
N GLN A 52 13.47 -5.48 6.75
CA GLN A 52 14.83 -5.05 6.41
C GLN A 52 15.04 -4.93 4.91
N VAL A 53 16.03 -4.12 4.51
CA VAL A 53 16.39 -3.94 3.10
C VAL A 53 16.83 -5.28 2.50
N GLY A 54 16.21 -5.66 1.37
CA GLY A 54 16.45 -6.95 0.72
C GLY A 54 15.70 -8.13 1.32
N GLY A 55 14.89 -7.93 2.37
CA GLY A 55 13.99 -8.94 2.92
C GLY A 55 12.75 -9.17 2.06
N SER A 56 11.99 -10.22 2.39
CA SER A 56 10.77 -10.58 1.67
C SER A 56 9.50 -10.00 2.33
N ILE A 57 8.43 -9.99 1.53
CA ILE A 57 7.07 -9.68 1.96
C ILE A 57 6.15 -10.73 1.36
N GLU A 58 5.36 -11.40 2.20
CA GLU A 58 4.26 -12.27 1.79
C GLU A 58 2.95 -11.67 2.30
N MET A 59 1.91 -11.59 1.48
CA MET A 59 0.63 -11.02 1.93
C MET A 59 -0.59 -11.62 1.24
N VAL A 60 -1.71 -11.65 1.96
CA VAL A 60 -3.05 -11.97 1.44
C VAL A 60 -3.90 -10.70 1.48
N PRO A 61 -4.22 -10.07 0.33
CA PRO A 61 -4.95 -8.80 0.33
C PRO A 61 -6.38 -8.92 0.87
N ASN A 62 -6.75 -8.03 1.79
CA ASN A 62 -8.12 -7.89 2.29
C ASN A 62 -8.89 -6.85 1.46
N GLY A 63 -9.03 -7.10 0.15
CA GLY A 63 -9.80 -6.27 -0.78
C GLY A 63 -11.24 -6.77 -0.97
N PRO A 64 -12.14 -5.99 -1.60
CA PRO A 64 -13.40 -6.53 -2.09
C PRO A 64 -13.12 -7.77 -2.97
N PRO A 65 -13.99 -8.79 -3.00
CA PRO A 65 -13.81 -9.94 -3.89
C PRO A 65 -13.92 -9.44 -5.34
N LEU A 66 -12.79 -9.08 -5.93
CA LEU A 66 -12.69 -8.71 -7.32
C LEU A 66 -12.37 -9.97 -8.11
N SER A 67 -12.93 -10.09 -9.32
CA SER A 67 -12.54 -11.19 -10.20
C SER A 67 -11.02 -11.13 -10.47
N PRO A 68 -10.36 -12.28 -10.63
CA PRO A 68 -8.91 -12.34 -10.92
C PRO A 68 -8.48 -11.44 -12.08
N GLU A 69 -9.36 -11.26 -13.08
CA GLU A 69 -9.14 -10.38 -14.23
C GLU A 69 -8.98 -8.89 -13.86
N ARG A 70 -9.62 -8.42 -12.78
CA ARG A 70 -9.55 -7.02 -12.33
C ARG A 70 -8.39 -6.74 -11.38
N ILE A 71 -7.78 -7.78 -10.82
CA ILE A 71 -6.59 -7.69 -9.97
C ILE A 71 -5.32 -7.89 -10.81
N LYS A 72 -5.45 -8.39 -12.04
CA LYS A 72 -4.32 -8.61 -12.95
C LYS A 72 -3.69 -7.28 -13.36
N MET A 73 -2.53 -6.99 -12.78
CA MET A 73 -1.56 -6.06 -13.37
C MET A 73 -0.76 -6.83 -14.42
N THR A 74 -0.85 -6.39 -15.68
CA THR A 74 0.07 -6.76 -16.78
C THR A 74 1.16 -5.74 -16.92
#